data_AF-A0A7L2IK63-F1
#
_entry.id   AF-A0A7L2IK63-F1
#
_cell.length_a   1.000
_cell.length_b   1.000
_cell.length_c   1.000
_cell.angle_alpha   90.00
_cell.angle_beta   90.00
_cell.angle_gamma   90.00
#
_symmetry.space_group_name_H-M   'P 1'
#
loop_
_entity.id
_entity.type
_entity.pdbx_description
1 polymer ?
#
loop_
_entity_poly.entity_id
_entity_poly.type
_entity_poly.pdbx_seq_one_letter_code
_entity_poly.pdbx_strand_id
1 'polypeptide(L)'
;SRFESCWPALMKDSHGVVIIFNPELPSHLKELEMWYSCFVQQQPLLDTQCLLVAHHKPGTAGDTENLSLASPLNKLRLIHSNLEEDPEDVRIEFLKYFRSIVSIMNESREREELSIIS
;
A
#
# COMPACT_ATOMS: atom_id res chain seq x y z
N SER A 1 9.97 -11.22 15.06
CA SER A 1 10.85 -10.04 15.21
C SER A 1 10.58 -9.37 16.56
N ARG A 2 11.48 -8.50 17.04
CA ARG A 2 11.36 -7.85 18.37
C ARG A 2 10.13 -6.91 18.50
N PHE A 3 9.53 -6.47 17.41
CA PHE A 3 8.49 -5.43 17.40
C PHE A 3 7.12 -5.91 16.87
N GLU A 4 7.00 -7.20 16.54
CA GLU A 4 5.74 -7.80 16.07
C GLU A 4 4.57 -7.64 17.04
N SER A 5 4.86 -7.58 18.34
CA SER A 5 3.85 -7.33 19.38
C SER A 5 3.12 -5.99 19.22
N CYS A 6 3.70 -5.02 18.50
CA CYS A 6 3.09 -3.72 18.25
C CYS A 6 2.23 -3.69 16.97
N TRP A 7 2.29 -4.71 16.11
CA TRP A 7 1.57 -4.70 14.84
C TRP A 7 0.05 -4.52 14.99
N PRO A 8 -0.64 -5.17 15.95
CA PRO A 8 -2.08 -4.93 16.14
C PRO A 8 -2.41 -3.46 16.42
N ALA A 9 -1.53 -2.74 17.14
CA ALA A 9 -1.73 -1.32 17.41
C ALA A 9 -1.54 -0.44 16.17
N LEU A 10 -0.69 -0.85 15.22
CA LEU A 10 -0.51 -0.16 13.94
C LEU A 10 -1.66 -0.41 12.97
N MET A 11 -2.31 -1.57 13.07
CA MET A 11 -3.40 -1.97 12.18
C MET A 11 -4.77 -1.45 12.62
N LYS A 12 -4.94 -1.27 13.93
CA LYS A 12 -6.22 -0.85 14.51
C LYS A 12 -6.68 0.46 13.87
N ASP A 13 -7.92 0.46 13.39
CA ASP A 13 -8.60 1.61 12.78
C ASP A 13 -7.84 2.19 11.57
N SER A 14 -7.04 1.37 10.88
CA SER A 14 -6.37 1.75 9.64
C SER A 14 -7.38 1.85 8.49
N HIS A 15 -7.26 2.90 7.68
CA HIS A 15 -8.13 3.16 6.52
C HIS A 15 -7.45 2.83 5.20
N GLY A 16 -6.15 2.53 5.24
CA GLY A 16 -5.35 2.17 4.08
C GLY A 16 -3.94 1.78 4.50
N VAL A 17 -3.27 1.00 3.63
CA VAL A 17 -1.92 0.50 3.84
C VAL A 17 -1.05 0.85 2.64
N VAL A 18 0.13 1.39 2.90
CA VAL A 18 1.18 1.56 1.88
C VAL A 18 2.35 0.67 2.26
N ILE A 19 2.70 -0.27 1.38
CA ILE A 19 3.82 -1.19 1.57
C ILE A 19 4.95 -0.79 0.62
N ILE A 20 6.11 -0.43 1.19
CA ILE A 20 7.29 0.02 0.44
C ILE A 20 8.35 -1.07 0.49
N PHE A 21 8.86 -1.48 -0.66
CA PHE A 21 9.90 -2.51 -0.74
C PHE A 21 10.95 -2.14 -1.78
N ASN A 22 12.15 -2.72 -1.64
CA ASN A 22 13.22 -2.58 -2.61
C ASN A 22 13.12 -3.75 -3.60
N PRO A 23 12.80 -3.52 -4.89
CA PRO A 23 12.62 -4.60 -5.85
C PRO A 23 13.94 -5.27 -6.26
N GLU A 24 15.08 -4.62 -6.05
CA GLU A 24 16.40 -5.19 -6.35
C GLU A 24 16.86 -6.23 -5.31
N LEU A 25 16.16 -6.33 -4.17
CA LEU A 25 16.51 -7.24 -3.08
C LEU A 25 15.48 -8.37 -2.96
N PRO A 26 15.79 -9.62 -3.39
CA PRO A 26 14.83 -10.72 -3.39
C PRO A 26 14.23 -11.09 -2.02
N SER A 27 14.93 -10.79 -0.91
CA SER A 27 14.37 -11.01 0.43
C SER A 27 13.19 -10.08 0.71
N HIS A 28 13.18 -8.86 0.17
CA HIS A 28 12.08 -7.93 0.35
C HIS A 28 10.80 -8.40 -0.38
N LEU A 29 10.92 -9.16 -1.47
CA LEU A 29 9.75 -9.77 -2.12
C LEU A 29 9.09 -10.84 -1.24
N LYS A 30 9.90 -11.62 -0.49
CA LYS A 30 9.36 -12.58 0.49
C LYS A 30 8.74 -11.87 1.69
N GLU A 31 9.36 -10.79 2.16
CA GLU A 31 8.82 -9.97 3.24
C GLU A 31 7.53 -9.25 2.84
N LEU A 32 7.40 -8.84 1.58
CA LEU A 32 6.18 -8.24 1.03
C LEU A 32 4.96 -9.18 1.17
N GLU A 33 5.11 -10.47 0.89
CA GLU A 33 4.04 -11.46 1.09
C GLU A 33 3.64 -11.56 2.57
N MET A 34 4.62 -11.59 3.48
CA MET A 34 4.36 -11.57 4.92
C MET A 34 3.61 -10.31 5.34
N TRP A 35 4.09 -9.14 4.92
CA TRP A 35 3.49 -7.85 5.29
C TRP A 35 2.08 -7.71 4.74
N TYR A 36 1.83 -8.16 3.51
CA TYR A 36 0.49 -8.20 2.96
C TYR A 36 -0.44 -9.10 3.79
N SER A 37 0.04 -10.28 4.20
CA SER A 37 -0.75 -11.19 5.04
C SER A 37 -1.08 -10.56 6.39
N CYS A 38 -0.11 -9.91 7.05
CA CYS A 38 -0.31 -9.32 8.36
C CYS A 38 -1.14 -8.04 8.32
N PHE A 39 -0.81 -7.10 7.42
CA PHE A 39 -1.37 -5.74 7.45
C PHE A 39 -2.59 -5.54 6.53
N VAL A 40 -2.79 -6.41 5.53
CA VAL A 40 -3.90 -6.27 4.58
C VAL A 40 -4.91 -7.40 4.76
N GLN A 41 -4.51 -8.67 4.65
CA GLN A 41 -5.48 -9.79 4.70
C GLN A 41 -6.19 -9.94 6.04
N GLN A 42 -5.56 -9.54 7.14
CA GLN A 42 -6.17 -9.58 8.48
C GLN A 42 -7.12 -8.40 8.73
N GLN A 43 -7.17 -7.42 7.83
CA GLN A 43 -7.99 -6.22 7.96
C GLN A 43 -9.12 -6.23 6.91
N PRO A 44 -10.27 -5.58 7.17
CA PRO A 44 -11.35 -5.45 6.19
C PRO A 44 -11.04 -4.36 5.14
N LEU A 45 -9.82 -4.33 4.62
CA LEU A 45 -9.37 -3.36 3.62
C LEU A 45 -9.62 -3.89 2.21
N LEU A 46 -10.09 -3.01 1.32
CA LEU A 46 -10.19 -3.28 -0.10
C LEU A 46 -8.82 -3.15 -0.79
N ASP A 47 -8.65 -3.80 -1.94
CA ASP A 47 -7.43 -3.67 -2.76
C ASP A 47 -7.15 -2.20 -3.12
N THR A 48 -8.19 -1.37 -3.32
CA THR A 48 -8.07 0.07 -3.58
C THR A 48 -7.57 0.88 -2.39
N GLN A 49 -7.66 0.32 -1.19
CA GLN A 49 -7.12 0.92 0.04
C GLN A 49 -5.65 0.52 0.28
N CYS A 50 -5.07 -0.26 -0.62
CA CYS A 50 -3.69 -0.75 -0.52
C CYS A 50 -2.84 -0.22 -1.69
N LEU A 51 -1.61 0.20 -1.38
CA LEU A 51 -0.64 0.66 -2.35
C LEU A 51 0.69 -0.06 -2.15
N LEU A 52 1.24 -0.61 -3.23
CA LEU A 52 2.60 -1.12 -3.27
C LEU A 52 3.52 -0.08 -3.89
N VAL A 53 4.67 0.14 -3.27
CA VAL A 53 5.70 1.06 -3.72
C VAL A 53 7.00 0.30 -3.90
N ALA A 54 7.37 0.05 -5.15
CA ALA A 54 8.71 -0.42 -5.52
C ALA A 54 9.67 0.77 -5.46
N HIS A 55 10.44 0.87 -4.38
CA HIS A 55 11.36 1.98 -4.14
C HIS A 55 12.78 1.63 -4.60
N HIS A 56 13.23 2.35 -5.61
CA HIS A 56 14.53 2.21 -6.24
C HIS A 56 15.54 3.13 -5.61
N LYS A 57 16.79 2.66 -5.56
CA LYS A 57 17.91 3.56 -5.27
C LYS A 57 18.24 4.37 -6.54
N PRO A 58 18.79 5.58 -6.37
CA PRO A 58 19.29 6.37 -7.49
C PRO A 58 20.25 5.57 -8.36
N GLY A 59 20.03 5.61 -9.67
CA GLY A 59 20.85 4.87 -10.64
C GLY A 59 20.69 3.34 -10.62
N THR A 60 19.73 2.77 -9.88
CA THR A 60 19.45 1.30 -9.90
C THR A 60 18.19 0.91 -10.66
N ALA A 61 17.44 1.88 -11.21
CA ALA A 61 16.18 1.67 -11.91
C ALA A 61 16.31 1.00 -13.31
N GLY A 62 17.36 0.21 -13.56
CA GLY A 62 17.49 -0.55 -14.81
C GLY A 62 16.40 -1.62 -14.94
N ASP A 63 15.94 -1.94 -16.16
CA ASP A 63 14.96 -2.99 -16.55
C ASP A 63 13.90 -3.44 -15.51
N THR A 64 13.38 -2.50 -14.70
CA THR A 64 12.39 -2.79 -13.65
C THR A 64 10.96 -2.90 -14.18
N GLU A 65 10.77 -2.73 -15.48
CA GLU A 65 9.48 -2.95 -16.18
C GLU A 65 8.97 -4.40 -16.05
N ASN A 66 9.81 -5.35 -15.62
CA ASN A 66 9.47 -6.77 -15.52
C ASN A 66 9.14 -7.26 -14.10
N LEU A 67 8.79 -6.38 -13.16
CA LEU A 67 8.42 -6.84 -11.81
C LEU A 67 7.09 -7.59 -11.81
N SER A 68 7.15 -8.92 -11.88
CA SER A 68 5.99 -9.79 -11.83
C SER A 68 5.70 -10.22 -10.38
N LEU A 69 4.66 -9.63 -9.78
CA LEU A 69 4.16 -10.04 -8.47
C LEU A 69 3.23 -11.25 -8.58
N ALA A 70 3.25 -12.13 -7.57
CA ALA A 70 2.30 -13.23 -7.48
C ALA A 70 0.91 -12.75 -7.03
N SER A 71 -0.14 -13.50 -7.36
CA SER A 71 -1.46 -13.26 -6.76
C SER A 71 -1.42 -13.53 -5.25
N PRO A 72 -2.07 -12.71 -4.40
CA PRO A 72 -2.97 -11.60 -4.76
C PRO A 72 -2.29 -10.23 -4.92
N LEU A 73 -0.97 -10.11 -4.69
CA LEU A 73 -0.25 -8.83 -4.74
C LEU A 73 -0.36 -8.15 -6.11
N ASN A 74 -0.44 -8.92 -7.20
CA ASN A 74 -0.61 -8.40 -8.56
C ASN A 74 -1.94 -7.67 -8.82
N LYS A 75 -2.91 -7.75 -7.90
CA LYS A 75 -4.18 -7.00 -7.97
C LYS A 75 -4.04 -5.60 -7.37
N LEU A 76 -3.04 -5.40 -6.52
CA LEU A 76 -2.81 -4.12 -5.86
C LEU A 76 -2.21 -3.13 -6.85
N ARG A 77 -2.50 -1.84 -6.65
CA ARG A 77 -1.80 -0.78 -7.37
C ARG A 77 -0.32 -0.83 -6.97
N LEU A 78 0.55 -0.95 -7.95
CA LEU A 78 1.99 -0.83 -7.81
C LEU A 78 2.46 0.49 -8.44
N ILE A 79 3.28 1.24 -7.73
CA ILE A 79 4.03 2.37 -8.28
C ILE A 79 5.52 2.14 -8.10
N HIS A 80 6.30 2.62 -9.06
CA HIS A 80 7.75 2.72 -8.93
C HIS A 80 8.09 4.10 -8.36
N SER A 81 9.11 4.18 -7.51
CA SER A 81 9.50 5.44 -6.89
C SER A 81 11.01 5.58 -6.75
N ASN A 82 11.50 6.80 -6.96
CA ASN A 82 12.86 7.23 -6.68
C ASN A 82 12.83 8.71 -6.23
N LEU A 83 12.93 8.95 -4.93
CA LEU A 83 12.79 10.30 -4.37
C LEU A 83 13.86 11.31 -4.84
N GLU A 84 14.95 10.86 -5.45
CA GLU A 84 15.97 11.75 -6.01
C GLU A 84 15.74 12.08 -7.49
N GLU A 85 15.13 11.16 -8.25
CA GLU A 85 14.93 11.30 -9.69
C GLU A 85 13.51 11.79 -10.03
N ASP A 86 12.48 11.27 -9.35
CA ASP A 86 11.06 11.49 -9.67
C ASP A 86 10.17 11.91 -8.47
N PRO A 87 10.63 12.83 -7.58
CA PRO A 87 9.91 13.16 -6.33
C PRO A 87 8.49 13.69 -6.55
N GLU A 88 8.24 14.43 -7.63
CA GLU A 88 6.92 14.97 -7.94
C GLU A 88 5.94 13.90 -8.41
N ASP A 89 6.40 12.89 -9.16
CA ASP A 89 5.55 11.80 -9.62
C ASP A 89 5.13 10.92 -8.43
N VAL A 90 6.07 10.62 -7.53
CA VAL A 90 5.77 9.93 -6.26
C VAL A 90 4.74 10.72 -5.43
N ARG A 91 4.91 12.05 -5.34
CA ARG A 91 3.96 12.92 -4.63
C ARG A 91 2.57 12.86 -5.27
N ILE A 92 2.48 12.92 -6.60
CA ILE A 92 1.22 12.88 -7.33
C ILE A 92 0.51 11.54 -7.13
N GLU A 93 1.23 10.42 -7.25
CA GLU A 93 0.64 9.09 -7.06
C GLU A 93 0.20 8.86 -5.62
N PHE A 94 0.99 9.28 -4.63
CA PHE A 94 0.58 9.23 -3.23
C PHE A 94 -0.67 10.08 -2.98
N LEU A 95 -0.74 11.30 -3.53
CA LEU A 95 -1.93 12.16 -3.38
C LEU A 95 -3.17 11.55 -4.06
N LYS A 96 -3.02 10.88 -5.20
CA LYS A 96 -4.13 10.14 -5.84
C LYS A 96 -4.64 9.02 -4.95
N TYR A 97 -3.72 8.21 -4.40
CA TYR A 97 -4.05 7.16 -3.44
C TYR A 97 -4.77 7.73 -2.20
N PHE A 98 -4.18 8.74 -1.56
CA PHE A 98 -4.74 9.34 -0.35
C PHE A 98 -6.13 9.93 -0.57
N ARG A 99 -6.37 10.62 -1.70
CA ARG A 99 -7.70 11.12 -2.07
C ARG A 99 -8.71 9.99 -2.24
N SER A 100 -8.30 8.85 -2.78
CA SER A 100 -9.17 7.66 -2.89
C SER A 100 -9.59 7.15 -1.51
N ILE A 101 -8.68 7.11 -0.54
CA ILE A 101 -8.99 6.72 0.85
C ILE A 101 -10.01 7.67 1.46
N VAL A 102 -9.79 8.98 1.32
CA VAL A 102 -10.70 10.01 1.85
C VAL A 102 -12.09 9.90 1.22
N SER A 103 -12.20 9.60 -0.08
CA SER A 103 -13.49 9.37 -0.74
C SER A 103 -14.24 8.19 -0.13
N ILE A 104 -13.56 7.04 0.04
CA ILE A 104 -14.13 5.83 0.63
C ILE A 104 -14.63 6.10 2.05
N MET A 105 -13.85 6.85 2.85
CA MET A 105 -14.23 7.22 4.22
C MET A 105 -15.45 8.14 4.27
N ASN A 106 -15.58 9.07 3.32
CA ASN A 106 -16.76 9.94 3.25
C ASN A 106 -18.00 9.13 2.85
N GLU A 107 -17.88 8.24 1.86
CA GLU A 107 -18.96 7.37 1.41
C GLU A 107 -19.41 6.39 2.50
N SER A 108 -18.49 5.84 3.30
CA SER A 108 -18.83 4.97 4.42
C SER A 108 -19.62 5.73 5.50
N ARG A 109 -19.17 6.95 5.83
CA ARG A 109 -19.85 7.82 6.79
C ARG A 109 -21.26 8.21 6.34
N GLU A 110 -21.43 8.64 5.08
CA GLU A 110 -22.74 8.99 4.54
C GLU A 110 -23.71 7.80 4.59
N ARG A 111 -23.22 6.59 4.30
CA ARG A 111 -24.00 5.35 4.38
C ARG A 111 -24.42 5.03 5.81
N GLU A 112 -23.53 5.23 6.78
CA GLU A 112 -23.83 5.07 8.20
C GLU A 112 -24.90 6.09 8.66
N GLU A 113 -24.76 7.36 8.29
CA GLU A 113 -25.72 8.42 8.62
C GLU A 113 -27.13 8.13 8.05
N LEU A 114 -27.22 7.64 6.81
CA LEU A 114 -28.49 7.24 6.19
C LEU A 114 -29.15 6.04 6.89
N SER A 115 -28.35 5.11 7.43
CA SER A 115 -28.84 3.90 8.12
C SER A 115 -29.48 4.19 9.49
N ILE A 116 -29.21 5.36 10.07
CA ILE A 116 -29.79 5.79 11.35
C ILE A 116 -31.20 6.38 11.16
N ILE A 117 -31.47 6.95 9.98
CA ILE A 117 -32.72 7.65 9.66
C ILE A 117 -33.79 6.69 9.11
N SER A 118 -33.40 5.47 8.69
CA SER A 118 -34.29 4.40 8.22
C SER A 118 -34.80 3.51 9.35
#